data_AF-A0A8S9WCV7-F1
#
_entry.id   AF-A0A8S9WCV7-F1
#
_cell.length_a   1.000
_cell.length_b   1.000
_cell.length_c   1.000
_cell.angle_alpha   90.00
_cell.angle_beta   90.00
_cell.angle_gamma   90.00
#
_symmetry.space_group_name_H-M   'P 1'
#
loop_
_entity.id
_entity.type
_entity.pdbx_description
1 polymer ?
#
loop_
_entity_poly.entity_id
_entity_poly.type
_entity_poly.pdbx_seq_one_letter_code
_entity_poly.pdbx_strand_id
1 'polypeptide(L)' 'MVIMTESIPAIYEHGIFKPLQKVDLPEHKHVHLMVMPEDEIELLKAQKKALSAIIGAGSSGLTDVASKHDRYLY' A
#
# COMPACT_ATOMS: atom_id res chain seq x y z
N MET A 1 -9.21 -15.28 16.52
CA MET A 1 -7.84 -15.58 16.04
C MET A 1 -7.41 -14.41 15.18
N VAL A 2 -6.50 -13.56 15.67
CA VAL A 2 -6.04 -12.39 14.91
C VAL A 2 -4.97 -12.89 13.95
N ILE A 3 -5.24 -12.85 12.66
CA ILE A 3 -4.25 -13.11 11.61
C ILE A 3 -3.37 -11.85 11.52
N MET A 4 -2.23 -11.88 12.22
CA MET A 4 -1.20 -10.85 12.07
C MET A 4 -0.33 -11.19 10.87
N THR A 5 -0.30 -10.28 9.91
CA THR A 5 0.62 -10.33 8.78
C THR A 5 1.95 -9.75 9.24
N GLU A 6 3.00 -10.57 9.24
CA GLU A 6 4.37 -10.13 9.54
C GLU A 6 5.13 -9.88 8.24
N SER A 7 5.87 -8.77 8.19
CA SER A 7 6.79 -8.47 7.08
C SER A 7 8.20 -8.93 7.46
N ILE A 8 8.78 -9.79 6.63
CA ILE A 8 10.13 -10.31 6.82
C ILE A 8 11.04 -9.60 5.82
N PRO A 9 11.95 -8.71 6.26
CA PRO A 9 12.90 -8.08 5.36
C PRO A 9 13.93 -9.11 4.89
N ALA A 10 14.19 -9.13 3.58
CA ALA A 10 15.08 -10.09 2.94
C ALA A 10 15.80 -9.46 1.73
N ILE A 11 16.99 -9.96 1.43
CA ILE A 11 17.74 -9.64 0.21
C ILE A 11 17.55 -10.78 -0.78
N TYR A 12 17.27 -10.44 -2.03
CA TYR A 12 17.24 -11.41 -3.12
C TYR A 12 18.62 -11.51 -3.77
N GLU A 13 19.23 -12.69 -3.70
CA GLU A 13 20.54 -12.96 -4.31
C GLU A 13 20.55 -14.34 -4.97
N HIS A 14 20.93 -14.39 -6.25
CA HIS A 14 21.10 -15.64 -7.01
C HIS A 14 19.89 -16.59 -6.98
N GLY A 15 18.67 -16.06 -6.99
CA GLY A 15 17.45 -16.87 -6.94
C GLY A 15 16.96 -17.22 -5.54
N ILE A 16 17.63 -16.75 -4.49
CA ILE A 16 17.31 -17.08 -3.09
C ILE A 16 16.95 -15.80 -2.33
N PHE A 17 15.82 -15.81 -1.62
CA PHE A 17 15.45 -14.78 -0.66
C PHE A 17 16.11 -15.08 0.69
N LYS A 18 17.08 -14.25 1.07
CA LYS A 18 17.83 -14.37 2.33
C LYS A 18 17.27 -13.39 3.36
N PRO A 19 16.62 -13.84 4.43
CA PRO A 19 16.08 -12.94 5.45
C PRO A 19 17.23 -12.22 6.18
N LEU A 20 17.04 -10.94 6.49
CA LEU A 20 18.02 -10.12 7.21
C LEU A 20 18.13 -10.49 8.70
N GLN A 21 17.09 -11.15 9.23
CA GLN A 21 17.00 -11.60 10.61
C GLN A 21 16.58 -13.06 10.64
N LYS A 22 16.89 -13.77 11.73
CA LYS A 22 16.43 -15.14 11.92
C LYS A 22 14.90 -15.15 11.98
N VAL A 23 14.28 -15.95 11.12
CA VAL A 23 12.83 -16.14 11.08
C VAL A 23 12.53 -17.54 11.59
N ASP A 24 11.53 -17.64 12.47
CA ASP A 24 10.98 -18.92 12.89
C ASP A 24 9.77 -19.25 12.01
N LEU A 25 10.06 -19.85 10.84
CA LEU A 25 9.04 -20.29 9.89
C LEU A 25 9.19 -21.80 9.67
N PRO A 26 8.12 -22.60 9.82
CA PRO A 26 8.21 -24.03 9.57
C PRO A 26 8.50 -24.31 8.08
N GLU A 27 9.21 -25.40 7.83
CA GLU A 27 9.51 -25.82 6.46
C GLU A 27 8.24 -26.05 5.64
N HIS A 28 8.36 -25.88 4.33
CA HIS A 28 7.27 -26.02 3.35
C HIS A 28 6.05 -25.12 3.57
N LYS A 29 6.16 -24.06 4.38
CA LYS A 29 5.10 -23.08 4.51
C LYS A 29 4.98 -22.24 3.24
N HIS A 30 3.76 -22.19 2.69
CA HIS A 30 3.44 -21.31 1.56
C HIS A 30 3.47 -19.85 2.02
N VAL A 31 4.20 -19.00 1.28
CA VAL A 31 4.33 -17.57 1.56
C VAL A 31 4.04 -16.76 0.30
N HIS A 32 3.56 -15.53 0.49
CA HIS A 32 3.40 -14.56 -0.59
C HIS A 32 4.54 -13.54 -0.50
N LEU A 33 5.14 -13.23 -1.65
CA LEU A 33 6.22 -12.25 -1.74
C LEU A 33 5.64 -10.92 -2.19
N MET A 34 6.01 -9.85 -1.49
CA MET A 34 5.67 -8.50 -1.85
C MET A 34 6.94 -7.65 -1.82
N VAL A 35 7.24 -6.99 -2.93
CA VAL A 35 8.40 -6.09 -3.05
C VAL A 35 7.92 -4.68 -2.77
N MET A 36 8.42 -4.09 -1.68
CA MET A 36 8.15 -2.70 -1.33
C MET A 36 9.29 -1.82 -1.89
N PRO A 37 8.98 -0.64 -2.44
CA PRO A 37 10.01 0.32 -2.80
C PRO A 37 10.73 0.82 -1.54
N GLU A 38 12.07 0.82 -1.54
CA GLU A 38 12.90 1.30 -0.42
C GLU A 38 12.93 2.83 -0.31
N ASP A 39 12.69 3.53 -1.42
CA ASP A 39 12.75 4.99 -1.46
C ASP A 39 11.37 5.61 -1.15
N GLU A 40 11.30 6.38 -0.07
CA GLU A 40 10.12 7.16 0.32
C GLU A 40 9.61 8.05 -0.83
N ILE A 41 10.50 8.56 -1.67
CA ILE A 41 10.15 9.40 -2.82
C ILE A 41 9.40 8.59 -3.88
N GLU A 42 9.85 7.38 -4.17
CA GLU A 42 9.18 6.48 -5.13
C GLU A 42 7.85 5.97 -4.59
N LEU A 43 7.77 5.67 -3.28
CA LEU A 43 6.51 5.35 -2.62
C LEU A 43 5.51 6.50 -2.71
N LEU A 44 5.94 7.72 -2.42
CA LEU A 44 5.10 8.93 -2.51
C LEU A 44 4.61 9.17 -3.94
N LYS A 45 5.47 8.95 -4.95
CA LYS A 45 5.08 9.04 -6.36
C LYS A 45 4.03 8.00 -6.72
N ALA A 46 4.22 6.75 -6.29
CA ALA A 46 3.27 5.66 -6.54
C ALA A 46 1.90 5.96 -5.90
N GLN A 47 1.87 6.44 -4.66
CA GLN A 47 0.64 6.84 -3.97
C GLN A 47 -0.07 8.00 -4.67
N LYS A 48 0.67 9.06 -5.04
CA LYS A 48 0.11 10.20 -5.79
C LYS A 48 -0.49 9.73 -7.13
N LYS A 49 0.21 8.84 -7.85
CA LYS A 49 -0.29 8.28 -9.11
C LYS A 49 -1.59 7.51 -8.93
N ALA A 50 -1.68 6.67 -7.89
CA ALA A 50 -2.90 5.92 -7.58
C ALA A 50 -4.07 6.84 -7.22
N LEU A 51 -3.84 7.86 -6.38
CA LEU A 51 -4.87 8.85 -6.02
C LEU A 51 -5.32 9.68 -7.23
N SER A 52 -4.40 10.07 -8.10
CA SER A 52 -4.72 10.81 -9.32
C SER A 52 -5.66 10.05 -10.24
N ALA A 53 -5.63 8.72 -10.25
CA ALA A 53 -6.55 7.91 -11.05
C ALA A 53 -8.02 8.00 -10.60
N ILE A 54 -8.27 8.48 -9.38
CA ILE A 54 -9.60 8.58 -8.77
C ILE A 54 -10.10 10.04 -8.78
N ILE A 55 -9.25 11.01 -9.11
CA ILE A 55 -9.64 12.41 -9.25
C ILE A 55 -10.72 12.51 -10.34
N GLY A 56 -11.86 13.11 -9.99
CA GLY A 56 -12.99 13.26 -10.92
C GLY A 56 -13.88 12.02 -11.06
N ALA A 57 -13.72 10.99 -10.21
CA ALA A 57 -14.61 9.83 -10.19
C ALA A 57 -16.08 10.19 -9.89
N GLY A 58 -16.33 11.32 -9.24
CA GLY A 58 -17.66 11.86 -9.01
C GLY A 58 -18.09 12.82 -10.12
N SER A 59 -19.26 12.58 -10.72
CA SER A 59 -19.83 13.39 -11.80
C SER A 59 -21.02 14.24 -11.34
N SER A 60 -21.00 14.77 -10.11
CA SER A 60 -22.14 15.51 -9.55
C SER A 60 -22.37 16.87 -10.22
N GLY A 61 -21.39 17.42 -10.94
CA GLY A 61 -21.44 18.77 -11.51
C GLY A 61 -21.42 19.90 -10.46
N LEU A 62 -21.39 19.54 -9.17
CA LEU A 62 -21.36 20.47 -8.06
C LEU A 62 -19.90 20.75 -7.69
N THR A 63 -19.52 22.02 -7.74
CA THR A 63 -18.22 22.50 -7.27
C THR A 63 -18.36 23.13 -5.88
N ASP A 64 -17.26 23.21 -5.14
CA ASP A 64 -17.21 23.93 -3.86
C ASP A 64 -18.13 23.38 -2.74
N VAL A 65 -18.52 22.10 -2.85
CA VAL A 65 -19.40 21.41 -1.90
C VAL A 65 -18.77 21.31 -0.51
N ALA A 66 -17.45 21.07 -0.44
CA ALA A 66 -16.73 20.98 0.83
C ALA A 66 -16.77 22.30 1.63
N SER A 67 -16.58 23.43 0.95
CA SER A 67 -16.58 24.76 1.57
C SER A 67 -17.99 25.26 1.91
N LYS A 68 -19.02 24.72 1.26
CA LYS A 68 -20.43 25.10 1.44
C LYS A 68 -21.28 23.94 1.94
N HIS A 69 -20.70 23.07 2.76
CA HIS A 69 -21.33 21.84 3.25
C HIS A 69 -22.70 22.10 3.91
N ASP A 70 -22.84 23.21 4.63
CA ASP A 70 -24.10 23.63 5.26
C ASP A 70 -25.26 23.78 4.27
N ARG A 71 -25.00 24.05 2.99
CA ARG A 71 -26.05 24.19 1.97
C ARG A 71 -26.57 22.86 1.41
N TYR A 72 -25.89 21.75 1.70
CA TYR A 72 -26.17 20.45 1.08
C TYR A 72 -26.43 19.34 2.10
N LEU A 73 -26.19 19.60 3.39
CA LEU A 73 -26.43 18.65 4.48
C LEU A 73 -27.80 18.84 5.17
N TYR A 74 -28.58 19.86 4.77
CA TYR A 74 -29.89 20.19 5.34
C TYR A 74 -30.94 20.40 4.26
#